data_AF-A0A2H3KL35-F1
#
_entry.id   AF-A0A2H3KL35-F1
#
_cell.length_a   1.000
_cell.length_b   1.000
_cell.length_c   1.000
_cell.angle_alpha   90.00
_cell.angle_beta   90.00
_cell.angle_gamma   90.00
#
_symmetry.space_group_name_H-M   'P 1'
#
loop_
_entity.id
_entity.type
_entity.pdbx_description
1 polymer ?
#
loop_
_entity_poly.entity_id
_entity_poly.type
_entity_poly.pdbx_seq_one_letter_code
_entity_poly.pdbx_strand_id
1 'polypeptide(L)'
;MTVSIADLVPGASESGGDLSAATLREMFRFMLLARVLDERMWLLNRAGKAPFVISCQGHEAAQVGAAFALTRGKDFTLPYYRGLATVLVMGMTPTEVMLGLFARATDPSSGGRQMPAHYSHRRLKIITQSSPVGTQIAHAAGVGLAERIKGGDAVVWTSFGEGTTSQGDFHEGINLAAVQQLPVIFQCENNEYAISVPQKQQMAVTSVADRGPAYGIPGISVDGTDVLSVYEVTRRAVERARRGDGSTLIEARVVRLTAHSSDDNDRTYRSQRELKSMRLSDPLARFAAYLHDQDMVSEAEERDLRADVAAEVDAATEAAEQAPMPDPETLHNHVYAL
;
A
#
# COMPACT_ATOMS: atom_id res chain seq x y z
N MET A 1 19.68 -2.39 10.37
CA MET A 1 20.68 -2.23 9.27
C MET A 1 20.00 -1.41 8.19
N THR A 2 20.58 -0.27 7.82
CA THR A 2 20.14 0.52 6.67
C THR A 2 20.70 -0.17 5.43
N VAL A 3 19.84 -0.73 4.59
CA VAL A 3 20.29 -1.37 3.35
C VAL A 3 20.32 -0.31 2.26
N SER A 4 21.51 0.00 1.74
CA SER A 4 21.68 0.87 0.57
C SER A 4 21.53 0.05 -0.71
N ILE A 5 21.17 0.68 -1.83
CA ILE A 5 21.24 0.07 -3.17
C ILE A 5 22.60 -0.62 -3.42
N ALA A 6 23.69 -0.06 -2.86
CA ALA A 6 25.03 -0.60 -2.98
C ALA A 6 25.23 -1.97 -2.28
N ASP A 7 24.40 -2.30 -1.29
CA ASP A 7 24.43 -3.59 -0.59
C ASP A 7 23.53 -4.64 -1.27
N LEU A 8 22.77 -4.25 -2.30
CA LEU A 8 21.79 -5.08 -3.01
C LEU A 8 22.18 -5.40 -4.45
N VAL A 9 23.22 -4.77 -4.99
CA VAL A 9 23.73 -5.04 -6.34
C VAL A 9 25.20 -5.46 -6.26
N PRO A 10 25.51 -6.78 -6.19
CA PRO A 10 26.79 -7.27 -6.69
C PRO A 10 26.80 -6.93 -8.18
N GLY A 11 27.87 -6.26 -8.64
CA GLY A 11 28.00 -5.80 -10.02
C GLY A 11 27.59 -6.88 -11.02
N ALA A 12 26.82 -6.47 -12.03
CA ALA A 12 26.42 -7.22 -13.23
C ALA A 12 27.15 -8.57 -13.41
N SER A 13 26.70 -9.58 -12.68
CA SER A 13 27.10 -10.97 -12.83
C SER A 13 26.23 -11.87 -11.94
N GLU A 14 25.26 -12.52 -12.60
CA GLU A 14 24.81 -13.88 -12.31
C GLU A 14 24.51 -14.27 -10.84
N SER A 15 23.53 -13.59 -10.21
CA SER A 15 22.57 -14.25 -9.31
C SER A 15 21.43 -13.30 -8.90
N GLY A 16 20.33 -13.27 -9.66
CA GLY A 16 19.09 -12.57 -9.31
C GLY A 16 18.09 -12.63 -10.46
N GLY A 17 16.83 -13.00 -10.20
CA GLY A 17 15.79 -13.08 -11.23
C GLY A 17 15.41 -11.68 -11.74
N ASP A 18 15.98 -11.27 -12.86
CA ASP A 18 15.82 -9.94 -13.45
C ASP A 18 14.36 -9.59 -13.76
N LEU A 19 13.92 -8.41 -13.30
CA LEU A 19 12.66 -7.81 -13.75
C LEU A 19 12.79 -7.42 -15.22
N SER A 20 11.88 -7.91 -16.06
CA SER A 20 11.87 -7.55 -17.47
C SER A 20 11.50 -6.07 -17.66
N ALA A 21 11.94 -5.45 -18.75
CA ALA A 21 11.50 -4.09 -19.13
C ALA A 21 9.97 -3.99 -19.25
N ALA A 22 9.27 -5.07 -19.58
CA ALA A 22 7.81 -5.11 -19.57
C ALA A 22 7.25 -5.00 -18.14
N THR A 23 7.85 -5.70 -17.17
CA THR A 23 7.46 -5.63 -15.75
C THR A 23 7.73 -4.25 -15.16
N LEU A 24 8.86 -3.63 -15.51
CA LEU A 24 9.18 -2.27 -15.06
C LEU A 24 8.19 -1.23 -15.61
N ARG A 25 7.78 -1.37 -16.88
CA ARG A 25 6.71 -0.56 -17.47
C ARG A 25 5.35 -0.80 -16.79
N GLU A 26 5.05 -2.05 -16.43
CA GLU A 26 3.83 -2.39 -15.68
C GLU A 26 3.83 -1.75 -14.28
N MET A 27 4.95 -1.81 -13.56
CA MET A 27 5.11 -1.13 -12.26
C MET A 27 4.88 0.38 -12.40
N PHE A 28 5.50 1.01 -13.41
CA PHE A 28 5.31 2.43 -13.66
C PHE A 28 3.86 2.78 -13.97
N ARG A 29 3.19 1.98 -14.81
CA ARG A 29 1.76 2.12 -15.09
C ARG A 29 0.93 2.07 -13.81
N PHE A 30 1.19 1.14 -12.89
CA PHE A 30 0.43 1.06 -11.64
C PHE A 30 0.69 2.25 -10.70
N MET A 31 1.93 2.74 -10.62
CA MET A 31 2.25 3.96 -9.88
C MET A 31 1.51 5.17 -10.46
N LEU A 32 1.51 5.30 -11.79
CA LEU A 32 0.81 6.36 -12.49
C LEU A 32 -0.71 6.27 -12.34
N LEU A 33 -1.28 5.07 -12.49
CA LEU A 33 -2.72 4.82 -12.30
C LEU A 33 -3.16 5.20 -10.89
N ALA A 34 -2.41 4.78 -9.87
CA ALA A 34 -2.70 5.15 -8.49
C ALA A 34 -2.67 6.67 -8.29
N ARG A 35 -1.66 7.36 -8.84
CA ARG A 35 -1.54 8.82 -8.78
C ARG A 35 -2.72 9.53 -9.43
N VAL A 36 -3.04 9.20 -10.67
CA VAL A 36 -4.10 9.88 -11.45
C VAL A 36 -5.48 9.60 -10.84
N LEU A 37 -5.71 8.37 -10.37
CA LEU A 37 -6.95 8.01 -9.68
C LEU A 37 -7.10 8.80 -8.37
N ASP A 38 -6.03 8.89 -7.56
CA ASP A 38 -6.01 9.66 -6.33
C ASP A 38 -6.28 11.17 -6.56
N GLU A 39 -5.60 11.76 -7.54
CA GLU A 39 -5.82 13.16 -7.94
C GLU A 39 -7.27 13.39 -8.37
N ARG A 40 -7.87 12.45 -9.12
CA ARG A 40 -9.28 12.49 -9.49
C ARG A 40 -10.19 12.44 -8.25
N MET A 41 -9.92 11.56 -7.29
CA MET A 41 -10.69 11.45 -6.04
C MET A 41 -10.68 12.79 -5.28
N TRP A 42 -9.53 13.46 -5.19
CA TRP A 42 -9.42 14.79 -4.59
C TRP A 42 -10.24 15.86 -5.32
N LEU A 43 -10.25 15.85 -6.65
CA LEU A 43 -11.08 16.77 -7.44
C LEU A 43 -12.57 16.53 -7.16
N LEU A 44 -13.00 15.27 -7.10
CA LEU A 44 -14.38 14.89 -6.79
C LEU A 44 -14.80 15.32 -5.37
N ASN A 45 -13.90 15.19 -4.39
CA ASN A 45 -14.15 15.67 -3.04
C ASN A 45 -14.33 17.20 -2.99
N ARG A 46 -13.45 17.95 -3.67
CA ARG A 46 -13.59 19.42 -3.79
C ARG A 46 -14.85 19.85 -4.52
N ALA A 47 -15.34 19.03 -5.46
CA ALA A 47 -16.60 19.24 -6.15
C ALA A 47 -17.84 18.82 -5.31
N GLY A 48 -17.64 18.35 -4.06
CA GLY A 48 -18.72 17.89 -3.19
C GLY A 48 -19.33 16.54 -3.57
N LYS A 49 -18.67 15.79 -4.48
CA LYS A 49 -19.16 14.49 -4.97
C LYS A 49 -18.62 13.29 -4.18
N ALA A 50 -17.45 13.42 -3.56
CA ALA A 50 -16.87 12.38 -2.72
C ALA A 50 -16.81 12.83 -1.24
N PRO A 51 -17.33 12.04 -0.28
CA PRO A 51 -17.48 12.48 1.10
C PRO A 51 -16.15 12.56 1.86
N PHE A 52 -15.16 11.74 1.49
CA PHE A 52 -13.87 11.66 2.18
C PHE A 52 -12.81 11.09 1.24
N VAL A 53 -11.58 11.60 1.31
CA VAL A 53 -10.44 11.09 0.54
C VAL A 53 -9.20 10.98 1.43
N ILE A 54 -8.46 9.89 1.26
CA ILE A 54 -7.14 9.69 1.88
C ILE A 54 -6.15 9.31 0.79
N SER A 55 -5.02 10.01 0.76
CA SER A 55 -4.19 10.01 -0.44
C SER A 55 -3.04 9.01 -0.41
N CYS A 56 -2.79 8.25 -1.47
CA CYS A 56 -1.54 7.48 -1.62
C CYS A 56 -0.39 8.27 -2.25
N GLN A 57 -0.55 9.58 -2.50
CA GLN A 57 0.49 10.37 -3.17
C GLN A 57 1.81 10.41 -2.39
N GLY A 58 2.85 9.84 -3.01
CA GLY A 58 4.19 9.66 -2.47
C GLY A 58 4.45 8.30 -1.82
N HIS A 59 3.43 7.44 -1.73
CA HIS A 59 3.52 6.06 -1.25
C HIS A 59 3.54 5.01 -2.40
N GLU A 60 3.39 5.44 -3.65
CA GLU A 60 3.14 4.54 -4.78
C GLU A 60 4.27 3.53 -4.98
N ALA A 61 5.53 3.97 -4.89
CA ALA A 61 6.69 3.07 -5.01
C ALA A 61 6.69 1.98 -3.93
N ALA A 62 6.44 2.35 -2.67
CA ALA A 62 6.40 1.39 -1.57
C ALA A 62 5.27 0.36 -1.72
N GLN A 63 4.12 0.81 -2.19
CA GLN A 63 2.94 -0.05 -2.37
C GLN A 63 3.07 -0.94 -3.60
N VAL A 64 3.52 -0.40 -4.74
CA VAL A 64 3.70 -1.15 -5.99
C VAL A 64 4.86 -2.13 -5.87
N GLY A 65 6.01 -1.69 -5.37
CA GLY A 65 7.19 -2.56 -5.20
C GLY A 65 6.86 -3.78 -4.33
N ALA A 66 6.18 -3.55 -3.20
CA ALA A 66 5.77 -4.62 -2.31
C ALA A 66 4.73 -5.56 -2.96
N ALA A 67 3.70 -5.02 -3.61
CA ALA A 67 2.65 -5.81 -4.21
C ALA A 67 3.12 -6.66 -5.40
N PHE A 68 4.10 -6.19 -6.17
CA PHE A 68 4.72 -6.98 -7.26
C PHE A 68 5.57 -8.15 -6.77
N ALA A 69 6.03 -8.14 -5.52
CA ALA A 69 6.71 -9.28 -4.90
C ALA A 69 5.73 -10.37 -4.44
N LEU A 70 4.43 -10.08 -4.40
CA LEU A 70 3.38 -11.02 -3.99
C LEU A 70 2.79 -11.77 -5.19
N THR A 71 2.29 -12.97 -4.95
CA THR A 71 1.55 -13.76 -5.94
C THR A 71 0.07 -13.44 -5.88
N ARG A 72 -0.42 -12.66 -6.86
CA ARG A 72 -1.85 -12.30 -7.02
C ARG A 72 -2.74 -13.56 -7.00
N GLY A 73 -3.87 -13.49 -6.31
CA GLY A 73 -4.82 -14.61 -6.18
C GLY A 73 -4.37 -15.75 -5.26
N LYS A 74 -3.12 -15.73 -4.78
CA LYS A 74 -2.57 -16.72 -3.84
C LYS A 74 -2.31 -16.11 -2.46
N ASP A 75 -1.53 -15.04 -2.43
CA ASP A 75 -1.13 -14.35 -1.20
C ASP A 75 -2.25 -13.44 -0.70
N PHE A 76 -2.28 -13.22 0.61
CA PHE A 76 -3.26 -12.36 1.25
C PHE A 76 -2.69 -10.97 1.49
N THR A 77 -3.52 -9.95 1.30
CA THR A 77 -3.16 -8.57 1.63
C THR A 77 -4.15 -7.97 2.62
N LEU A 78 -3.59 -7.27 3.61
CA LEU A 78 -4.30 -6.49 4.61
C LEU A 78 -3.75 -5.06 4.58
N PRO A 79 -4.09 -4.28 3.54
CA PRO A 79 -3.64 -2.89 3.44
C PRO A 79 -4.30 -2.05 4.53
N TYR A 80 -3.67 -0.94 4.89
CA TYR A 80 -4.37 0.15 5.57
C TYR A 80 -5.00 1.12 4.56
N TYR A 81 -5.76 2.10 5.06
CA TYR A 81 -6.57 3.02 4.24
C TYR A 81 -5.80 3.73 3.12
N ARG A 82 -4.48 3.87 3.23
CA ARG A 82 -3.66 4.53 2.20
C ARG A 82 -3.22 3.60 1.07
N GLY A 83 -3.49 2.30 1.17
CA GLY A 83 -3.00 1.24 0.28
C GLY A 83 -3.64 1.17 -1.11
N LEU A 84 -3.95 2.31 -1.73
CA LEU A 84 -4.61 2.39 -3.03
C LEU A 84 -3.81 1.67 -4.13
N ALA A 85 -2.51 1.94 -4.25
CA ALA A 85 -1.69 1.32 -5.29
C ALA A 85 -1.53 -0.18 -5.05
N THR A 86 -1.47 -0.62 -3.79
CA THR A 86 -1.46 -2.04 -3.44
C THR A 86 -2.71 -2.74 -3.96
N VAL A 87 -3.91 -2.22 -3.69
CA VAL A 87 -5.14 -2.91 -4.09
C VAL A 87 -5.33 -2.94 -5.61
N LEU A 88 -4.88 -1.89 -6.32
CA LEU A 88 -4.84 -1.86 -7.78
C LEU A 88 -3.91 -2.95 -8.33
N VAL A 89 -2.69 -3.06 -7.81
CA VAL A 89 -1.76 -4.13 -8.21
C VAL A 89 -2.32 -5.51 -7.89
N MET A 90 -3.00 -5.67 -6.75
CA MET A 90 -3.63 -6.94 -6.38
C MET A 90 -4.87 -7.29 -7.21
N GLY A 91 -5.34 -6.38 -8.07
CA GLY A 91 -6.32 -6.63 -9.12
C GLY A 91 -7.67 -5.93 -8.93
N MET A 92 -7.82 -5.02 -7.97
CA MET A 92 -8.98 -4.13 -7.96
C MET A 92 -8.90 -3.17 -9.15
N THR A 93 -10.02 -2.96 -9.81
CA THR A 93 -10.11 -2.02 -10.93
C THR A 93 -10.31 -0.59 -10.43
N PRO A 94 -9.95 0.44 -11.22
CA PRO A 94 -10.28 1.83 -10.90
C PRO A 94 -11.79 2.04 -10.69
N THR A 95 -12.63 1.36 -11.46
CA THR A 95 -14.08 1.38 -11.29
C THR A 95 -14.50 0.87 -9.92
N GLU A 96 -13.97 -0.28 -9.46
CA GLU A 96 -14.26 -0.82 -8.13
C GLU A 96 -13.83 0.12 -7.01
N VAL A 97 -12.69 0.79 -7.15
CA VAL A 97 -12.25 1.84 -6.21
C VAL A 97 -13.24 3.02 -6.20
N MET A 98 -13.67 3.50 -7.38
CA MET A 98 -14.64 4.59 -7.48
C MET A 98 -16.04 4.21 -6.97
N LEU A 99 -16.46 2.95 -7.13
CA LEU A 99 -17.71 2.45 -6.55
C LEU A 99 -17.67 2.58 -5.01
N GLY A 100 -16.54 2.25 -4.39
CA GLY A 100 -16.31 2.48 -2.96
C GLY A 100 -16.30 3.96 -2.57
N LEU A 101 -15.68 4.82 -3.39
CA LEU A 101 -15.65 6.28 -3.17
C LEU A 101 -17.06 6.88 -3.12
N PHE A 102 -17.95 6.45 -4.02
CA PHE A 102 -19.32 6.93 -4.11
C PHE A 102 -20.34 6.10 -3.31
N ALA A 103 -19.87 5.15 -2.50
CA ALA A 103 -20.71 4.25 -1.69
C ALA A 103 -21.79 3.52 -2.51
N ARG A 104 -21.44 2.98 -3.68
CA ARG A 104 -22.39 2.32 -4.59
C ARG A 104 -22.74 0.91 -4.15
N ALA A 105 -23.93 0.44 -4.53
CA ALA A 105 -24.44 -0.89 -4.17
C ALA A 105 -23.51 -2.03 -4.60
N THR A 106 -22.83 -1.85 -5.73
CA THR A 106 -21.92 -2.81 -6.35
C THR A 106 -20.46 -2.65 -5.92
N ASP A 107 -20.15 -1.77 -4.95
CA ASP A 107 -18.83 -1.73 -4.32
C ASP A 107 -18.46 -3.13 -3.78
N PRO A 108 -17.39 -3.77 -4.29
CA PRO A 108 -17.02 -5.11 -3.87
C PRO A 108 -16.52 -5.17 -2.43
N SER A 109 -16.15 -4.02 -1.84
CA SER A 109 -15.58 -3.96 -0.50
C SER A 109 -16.64 -4.12 0.58
N SER A 110 -17.77 -3.45 0.42
CA SER A 110 -18.79 -3.36 1.46
C SER A 110 -20.23 -3.23 0.95
N GLY A 111 -20.41 -3.08 -0.37
CA GLY A 111 -21.69 -2.69 -0.97
C GLY A 111 -22.15 -1.31 -0.51
N GLY A 112 -21.21 -0.36 -0.33
CA GLY A 112 -21.49 1.00 0.11
C GLY A 112 -21.76 1.18 1.61
N ARG A 113 -21.36 0.20 2.45
CA ARG A 113 -21.57 0.23 3.92
C ARG A 113 -20.43 0.90 4.68
N GLN A 114 -19.23 0.91 4.12
CA GLN A 114 -18.07 1.55 4.72
C GLN A 114 -17.79 2.91 4.09
N MET A 115 -17.12 3.78 4.84
CA MET A 115 -16.58 5.02 4.29
C MET A 115 -15.50 4.73 3.22
N PRO A 116 -15.19 5.68 2.32
CA PRO A 116 -14.14 5.49 1.32
C PRO A 116 -12.81 5.03 1.92
N ALA A 117 -11.98 4.38 1.09
CA ALA A 117 -10.67 3.85 1.47
C ALA A 117 -10.71 2.74 2.55
N HIS A 118 -11.77 1.94 2.53
CA HIS A 118 -11.88 0.67 3.27
C HIS A 118 -11.98 -0.47 2.27
N TYR A 119 -10.82 -0.96 1.82
CA TYR A 119 -10.77 -1.92 0.73
C TYR A 119 -11.11 -3.33 1.22
N SER A 120 -11.84 -4.08 0.40
CA SER A 120 -11.98 -5.53 0.54
C SER A 120 -12.28 -6.16 -0.82
N HIS A 121 -11.73 -7.36 -1.05
CA HIS A 121 -12.11 -8.14 -2.22
C HIS A 121 -11.78 -9.61 -1.98
N ARG A 122 -12.82 -10.41 -1.67
CA ARG A 122 -12.67 -11.84 -1.32
C ARG A 122 -11.93 -12.65 -2.38
N ARG A 123 -12.29 -12.51 -3.66
CA ARG A 123 -11.64 -13.20 -4.80
C ARG A 123 -10.15 -12.85 -4.93
N LEU A 124 -9.77 -11.62 -4.63
CA LEU A 124 -8.40 -11.14 -4.72
C LEU A 124 -7.60 -11.35 -3.43
N LYS A 125 -8.22 -11.96 -2.40
CA LYS A 125 -7.62 -12.17 -1.07
C LYS A 125 -7.20 -10.87 -0.37
N ILE A 126 -7.90 -9.78 -0.67
CA ILE A 126 -7.78 -8.52 0.06
C ILE A 126 -8.76 -8.61 1.24
N ILE A 127 -8.22 -8.80 2.44
CA ILE A 127 -9.03 -8.91 3.67
C ILE A 127 -9.67 -7.56 3.97
N THR A 128 -10.90 -7.59 4.48
CA THR A 128 -11.63 -6.38 4.83
C THR A 128 -10.85 -5.51 5.80
N GLN A 129 -10.72 -4.25 5.43
CA GLN A 129 -10.17 -3.23 6.30
C GLN A 129 -11.19 -2.79 7.35
N SER A 130 -10.69 -2.17 8.42
CA SER A 130 -11.45 -1.51 9.48
C SER A 130 -10.84 -0.13 9.75
N SER A 131 -11.61 0.79 10.35
CA SER A 131 -11.14 2.15 10.67
C SER A 131 -10.19 2.20 11.87
N PRO A 132 -10.40 1.43 12.96
CA PRO A 132 -9.45 1.32 14.07
C PRO A 132 -8.04 0.92 13.60
N VAL A 133 -7.09 1.79 13.89
CA VAL A 133 -5.70 1.68 13.47
C VAL A 133 -5.03 0.48 14.15
N GLY A 134 -4.41 -0.40 13.37
CA GLY A 134 -3.57 -1.50 13.86
C GLY A 134 -4.24 -2.87 13.92
N THR A 135 -5.58 -2.92 13.92
CA THR A 135 -6.34 -4.18 14.03
C THR A 135 -5.98 -5.21 12.94
N GLN A 136 -5.64 -4.75 11.74
CA GLN A 136 -5.25 -5.60 10.63
C GLN A 136 -3.96 -6.39 10.90
N ILE A 137 -3.10 -5.95 11.83
CA ILE A 137 -1.84 -6.63 12.16
C ILE A 137 -2.13 -7.94 12.90
N ALA A 138 -3.05 -7.92 13.88
CA ALA A 138 -3.51 -9.12 14.56
C ALA A 138 -4.28 -10.04 13.60
N HIS A 139 -5.11 -9.50 12.71
CA HIS A 139 -5.76 -10.27 11.65
C HIS A 139 -4.75 -10.95 10.73
N ALA A 140 -3.67 -10.25 10.34
CA ALA A 140 -2.62 -10.80 9.48
C ALA A 140 -1.92 -11.99 10.14
N ALA A 141 -1.64 -11.91 11.45
CA ALA A 141 -1.13 -13.04 12.22
C ALA A 141 -2.12 -14.21 12.24
N GLY A 142 -3.42 -13.95 12.43
CA GLY A 142 -4.47 -14.98 12.37
C GLY A 142 -4.55 -15.68 11.00
N VAL A 143 -4.52 -14.92 9.90
CA VAL A 143 -4.49 -15.47 8.53
C VAL A 143 -3.20 -16.28 8.31
N GLY A 144 -2.05 -15.78 8.77
CA GLY A 144 -0.77 -16.49 8.66
C GLY A 144 -0.78 -17.82 9.43
N LEU A 145 -1.41 -17.86 10.60
CA LEU A 145 -1.62 -19.08 11.37
C LEU A 145 -2.51 -20.07 10.63
N ALA A 146 -3.60 -19.58 10.02
CA ALA A 146 -4.50 -20.41 9.23
C ALA A 146 -3.78 -21.02 8.01
N GLU A 147 -2.95 -20.25 7.29
CA GLU A 147 -2.17 -20.77 6.15
C GLU A 147 -1.13 -21.79 6.58
N ARG A 148 -0.46 -21.56 7.72
CA ARG A 148 0.47 -22.55 8.29
C ARG A 148 -0.24 -23.84 8.69
N ILE A 149 -1.44 -23.77 9.28
CA ILE A 149 -2.24 -24.97 9.63
C ILE A 149 -2.64 -25.74 8.36
N LYS A 150 -2.97 -25.05 7.27
CA LYS A 150 -3.30 -25.70 5.99
C LYS A 150 -2.09 -26.35 5.30
N GLY A 151 -0.87 -26.01 5.71
CA GLY A 151 0.37 -26.48 5.07
C GLY A 151 0.59 -25.90 3.67
N GLY A 152 -0.06 -24.77 3.36
CA GLY A 152 0.15 -24.05 2.10
C GLY A 152 1.38 -23.14 2.17
N ASP A 153 1.76 -22.58 1.02
CA ASP A 153 2.87 -21.63 0.93
C ASP A 153 2.39 -20.19 0.64
N ALA A 154 1.10 -19.88 0.85
CA ALA A 154 0.63 -18.51 0.75
C ALA A 154 1.29 -17.64 1.84
N VAL A 155 1.70 -16.43 1.47
CA VAL A 155 2.17 -15.44 2.44
C VAL A 155 1.08 -14.41 2.74
N VAL A 156 1.21 -13.76 3.89
CA VAL A 156 0.31 -12.70 4.32
C VAL A 156 1.11 -11.41 4.40
N TRP A 157 0.69 -10.41 3.64
CA TRP A 157 1.28 -9.07 3.70
C TRP A 157 0.28 -8.11 4.35
N THR A 158 0.77 -7.27 5.26
CA THR A 158 -0.03 -6.20 5.86
C THR A 158 0.75 -4.90 5.88
N SER A 159 0.07 -3.79 5.63
CA SER A 159 0.66 -2.46 5.78
C SER A 159 -0.01 -1.57 6.81
N PHE A 160 0.76 -0.61 7.29
CA PHE A 160 0.37 0.37 8.29
C PHE A 160 1.31 1.58 8.27
N GLY A 161 0.87 2.72 8.81
CA GLY A 161 1.74 3.88 9.01
C GLY A 161 2.56 3.79 10.31
N GLU A 162 3.61 4.60 10.44
CA GLU A 162 4.50 4.63 11.61
C GLU A 162 3.75 4.94 12.92
N GLY A 163 2.70 5.77 12.85
CA GLY A 163 1.75 6.01 13.94
C GLY A 163 1.15 4.74 14.55
N THR A 164 0.88 3.74 13.70
CA THR A 164 0.25 2.47 14.10
C THR A 164 1.14 1.66 15.04
N THR A 165 2.46 1.86 14.98
CA THR A 165 3.43 1.09 15.77
C THR A 165 3.37 1.35 17.27
N SER A 166 2.58 2.35 17.70
CA SER A 166 2.32 2.66 19.10
C SER A 166 0.97 2.10 19.61
N GLN A 167 0.22 1.36 18.78
CA GLN A 167 -0.98 0.63 19.20
C GLN A 167 -0.64 -0.73 19.82
N GLY A 168 -1.49 -1.23 20.71
CA GLY A 168 -1.33 -2.55 21.33
C GLY A 168 -1.32 -3.69 20.31
N ASP A 169 -2.22 -3.62 19.32
CA ASP A 169 -2.36 -4.60 18.24
C ASP A 169 -1.07 -4.81 17.43
N PHE A 170 -0.23 -3.77 17.31
CA PHE A 170 1.08 -3.90 16.68
C PHE A 170 1.97 -4.87 17.46
N HIS A 171 2.02 -4.72 18.79
CA HIS A 171 2.80 -5.60 19.66
C HIS A 171 2.24 -7.02 19.64
N GLU A 172 0.94 -7.16 19.84
CA GLU A 172 0.27 -8.46 19.94
C GLU A 172 0.40 -9.27 18.65
N GLY A 173 0.10 -8.66 17.50
CA GLY A 173 0.12 -9.33 16.20
C GLY A 173 1.54 -9.73 15.77
N ILE A 174 2.54 -8.85 15.92
CA ILE A 174 3.92 -9.17 15.55
C ILE A 174 4.50 -10.23 16.50
N ASN A 175 4.26 -10.10 17.81
CA ASN A 175 4.74 -11.09 18.78
C ASN A 175 4.16 -12.48 18.49
N LEU A 176 2.85 -12.58 18.23
CA LEU A 176 2.22 -13.85 17.88
C LEU A 176 2.84 -14.44 16.61
N ALA A 177 3.00 -13.63 15.56
CA ALA A 177 3.58 -14.08 14.30
C ALA A 177 5.03 -14.55 14.45
N ALA A 178 5.83 -13.85 15.25
CA ALA A 178 7.22 -14.19 15.51
C ALA A 178 7.37 -15.51 16.28
N VAL A 179 6.67 -15.66 17.41
CA VAL A 179 6.70 -16.88 18.24
C VAL A 179 6.25 -18.10 17.45
N GLN A 180 5.26 -17.90 16.57
CA GLN A 180 4.68 -18.97 15.75
C GLN A 180 5.38 -19.12 14.39
N GLN A 181 6.46 -18.36 14.11
CA GLN A 181 7.17 -18.38 12.81
C GLN A 181 6.20 -18.29 11.61
N LEU A 182 5.22 -17.39 11.68
CA LEU A 182 4.17 -17.28 10.66
C LEU A 182 4.69 -16.59 9.40
N PRO A 183 4.13 -16.92 8.21
CA PRO A 183 4.55 -16.36 6.94
C PRO A 183 3.95 -14.95 6.72
N VAL A 184 4.22 -14.03 7.64
CA VAL A 184 3.67 -12.67 7.65
C VAL A 184 4.76 -11.63 7.37
N ILE A 185 4.46 -10.70 6.46
CA ILE A 185 5.30 -9.56 6.14
C ILE A 185 4.59 -8.31 6.66
N PHE A 186 5.24 -7.63 7.59
CA PHE A 186 4.74 -6.40 8.20
C PHE A 186 5.43 -5.21 7.53
N GLN A 187 4.69 -4.41 6.77
CA GLN A 187 5.22 -3.25 6.07
C GLN A 187 4.74 -1.94 6.71
N CYS A 188 5.66 -1.24 7.36
CA CYS A 188 5.45 0.13 7.78
C CYS A 188 5.72 1.08 6.61
N GLU A 189 4.71 1.83 6.18
CA GLU A 189 4.83 2.96 5.27
C GLU A 189 5.06 4.23 6.10
N ASN A 190 6.32 4.46 6.50
CA ASN A 190 6.72 5.55 7.38
C ASN A 190 6.81 6.88 6.61
N ASN A 191 5.84 7.77 6.83
CA ASN A 191 5.82 9.13 6.27
C ASN A 191 6.06 10.22 7.32
N GLU A 192 6.64 9.83 8.46
CA GLU A 192 7.05 10.66 9.58
C GLU A 192 5.92 11.33 10.38
N TYR A 193 4.64 11.10 10.04
CA TYR A 193 3.50 11.76 10.68
C TYR A 193 2.24 10.91 10.84
N ALA A 194 1.80 10.78 12.09
CA ALA A 194 0.47 10.29 12.44
C ALA A 194 -0.51 11.46 12.50
N ILE A 195 -1.18 11.75 11.37
CA ILE A 195 -1.98 12.97 11.17
C ILE A 195 -1.07 14.20 11.29
N SER A 196 -1.02 14.82 12.47
CA SER A 196 -0.23 15.99 12.84
C SER A 196 0.87 15.67 13.87
N VAL A 197 0.87 14.48 14.46
CA VAL A 197 1.86 14.07 15.45
C VAL A 197 3.13 13.61 14.71
N PRO A 198 4.27 14.32 14.87
CA PRO A 198 5.51 13.92 14.21
C PRO A 198 6.09 12.67 14.87
N GLN A 199 6.80 11.84 14.11
CA GLN A 199 7.37 10.57 14.57
C GLN A 199 8.14 10.67 15.89
N LYS A 200 8.90 11.74 16.09
CA LYS A 200 9.67 11.99 17.33
C LYS A 200 8.82 12.09 18.61
N GLN A 201 7.53 12.38 18.47
CA GLN A 201 6.55 12.34 19.58
C GLN A 201 5.81 10.99 19.65
N GLN A 202 5.93 10.16 18.62
CA GLN A 202 5.27 8.87 18.52
C GLN A 202 6.09 7.73 19.09
N MET A 203 7.41 7.79 18.93
CA MET A 203 8.33 6.74 19.33
C MET A 203 9.74 7.27 19.61
N ALA A 204 10.45 6.60 20.52
CA ALA A 204 11.84 6.94 20.87
C ALA A 204 12.86 6.41 19.85
N VAL A 205 12.56 5.31 19.16
CA VAL A 205 13.39 4.79 18.07
C VAL A 205 13.25 5.65 16.82
N THR A 206 14.33 5.83 16.07
CA THR A 206 14.33 6.62 14.83
C THR A 206 13.90 5.81 13.61
N SER A 207 13.92 4.48 13.73
CA SER A 207 13.48 3.53 12.71
C SER A 207 12.48 2.55 13.30
N VAL A 208 11.36 2.35 12.62
CA VAL A 208 10.41 1.29 12.95
C VAL A 208 11.08 -0.08 12.82
N ALA A 209 12.03 -0.24 11.90
CA ALA A 209 12.77 -1.48 11.71
C ALA A 209 13.54 -1.91 12.97
N ASP A 210 13.98 -0.97 13.81
CA ASP A 210 14.68 -1.28 15.08
C ASP A 210 13.79 -2.03 16.09
N ARG A 211 12.47 -2.06 15.87
CA ARG A 211 11.54 -2.86 16.69
C ARG A 211 11.57 -4.34 16.32
N GLY A 212 12.01 -4.73 15.13
CA GLY A 212 12.05 -6.12 14.67
C GLY A 212 12.85 -7.04 15.61
N PRO A 213 14.11 -6.71 15.96
CA PRO A 213 14.93 -7.51 16.87
C PRO A 213 14.28 -7.77 18.23
N ALA A 214 13.46 -6.86 18.75
CA ALA A 214 12.75 -7.06 20.02
C ALA A 214 11.75 -8.23 19.98
N TYR A 215 11.29 -8.61 18.79
CA TYR A 215 10.42 -9.78 18.55
C TYR A 215 11.19 -10.98 18.00
N GLY A 216 12.52 -10.89 17.83
CA GLY A 216 13.31 -11.95 17.21
C GLY A 216 13.08 -12.12 15.70
N ILE A 217 12.60 -11.09 15.00
CA ILE A 217 12.43 -11.08 13.54
C ILE A 217 13.34 -10.06 12.88
N PRO A 218 13.69 -10.22 11.59
CA PRO A 218 14.44 -9.21 10.87
C PRO A 218 13.66 -7.90 10.77
N GLY A 219 14.33 -6.80 11.08
CA GLY A 219 13.88 -5.43 10.84
C GLY A 219 14.72 -4.77 9.74
N ILE A 220 14.08 -4.37 8.65
CA ILE A 220 14.76 -3.80 7.47
C ILE A 220 14.19 -2.41 7.18
N SER A 221 15.04 -1.39 7.11
CA SER A 221 14.65 -0.07 6.60
C SER A 221 15.09 0.05 5.14
N VAL A 222 14.18 0.54 4.29
CA VAL A 222 14.40 0.75 2.86
C VAL A 222 13.89 2.14 2.44
N ASP A 223 14.50 2.71 1.41
CA ASP A 223 13.96 3.89 0.73
C ASP A 223 12.64 3.51 0.05
N GLY A 224 11.52 3.94 0.63
CA GLY A 224 10.17 3.66 0.14
C GLY A 224 9.80 4.46 -1.11
N THR A 225 10.64 5.42 -1.53
CA THR A 225 10.46 6.16 -2.79
C THR A 225 11.13 5.46 -3.98
N ASP A 226 11.84 4.36 -3.72
CA ASP A 226 12.51 3.53 -4.71
C ASP A 226 11.77 2.19 -4.89
N VAL A 227 11.02 2.07 -5.99
CA VAL A 227 10.14 0.90 -6.24
C VAL A 227 10.93 -0.40 -6.35
N LEU A 228 12.15 -0.37 -6.90
CA LEU A 228 12.98 -1.55 -7.09
C LEU A 228 13.57 -2.04 -5.77
N SER A 229 14.00 -1.10 -4.93
CA SER A 229 14.51 -1.41 -3.60
C SER A 229 13.42 -2.03 -2.72
N VAL A 230 12.19 -1.49 -2.78
CA VAL A 230 11.07 -2.06 -2.03
C VAL A 230 10.67 -3.43 -2.57
N TYR A 231 10.64 -3.60 -3.90
CA TYR A 231 10.40 -4.90 -4.51
C TYR A 231 11.41 -5.95 -4.04
N GLU A 232 12.70 -5.64 -4.09
CA GLU A 232 13.74 -6.62 -3.74
C GLU A 232 13.70 -7.01 -2.26
N VAL A 233 13.52 -6.03 -1.36
CA VAL A 233 13.38 -6.31 0.08
C VAL A 233 12.13 -7.14 0.37
N THR A 234 11.01 -6.80 -0.28
CA THR A 234 9.76 -7.55 -0.11
C THR A 234 9.86 -8.96 -0.69
N ARG A 235 10.46 -9.13 -1.88
CA ARG A 235 10.70 -10.43 -2.51
C ARG A 235 11.49 -11.36 -1.60
N ARG A 236 12.59 -10.86 -1.01
CA ARG A 236 13.37 -11.63 -0.02
C ARG A 236 12.56 -12.00 1.22
N ALA A 237 11.72 -11.08 1.71
CA ALA A 237 10.82 -11.35 2.83
C ALA A 237 9.75 -12.40 2.49
N VAL A 238 9.20 -12.37 1.26
CA VAL A 238 8.29 -13.39 0.72
C VAL A 238 8.98 -14.74 0.66
N GLU A 239 10.19 -14.82 0.10
CA GLU A 239 10.95 -16.07 0.02
C GLU A 239 11.27 -16.64 1.41
N ARG A 240 11.65 -15.77 2.35
CA ARG A 240 11.85 -16.14 3.76
C ARG A 240 10.58 -16.75 4.37
N ALA A 241 9.45 -16.05 4.23
CA ALA A 241 8.16 -16.49 4.75
C ALA A 241 7.72 -17.83 4.14
N ARG A 242 7.87 -18.00 2.81
CA ARG A 242 7.52 -19.24 2.09
C ARG A 242 8.35 -20.45 2.52
N ARG A 243 9.63 -20.26 2.86
CA ARG A 243 10.50 -21.35 3.38
C ARG A 243 10.21 -21.73 4.83
N GLY A 244 9.29 -21.02 5.50
CA GLY A 244 8.96 -21.27 6.90
C GLY A 244 9.93 -20.63 7.88
N ASP A 245 10.78 -19.71 7.43
CA ASP A 245 11.71 -18.99 8.30
C ASP A 245 11.00 -17.83 9.06
N GLY A 246 9.67 -17.74 9.00
CA GLY A 246 8.89 -16.77 9.75
C GLY A 246 8.87 -15.35 9.18
N SER A 247 8.44 -14.42 10.03
CA SER A 247 8.02 -13.08 9.62
C SER A 247 9.18 -12.10 9.40
N THR A 248 8.88 -10.98 8.72
CA THR A 248 9.81 -9.84 8.52
C THR A 248 9.09 -8.52 8.79
N LEU A 249 9.77 -7.57 9.45
CA LEU A 249 9.34 -6.17 9.58
C LEU A 249 10.11 -5.29 8.60
N ILE A 250 9.41 -4.65 7.67
CA ILE A 250 9.96 -3.74 6.67
C ILE A 250 9.48 -2.31 7.00
N GLU A 251 10.40 -1.36 7.12
CA GLU A 251 10.11 0.07 7.15
C GLU A 251 10.44 0.66 5.78
N ALA A 252 9.40 0.95 4.99
CA ALA A 252 9.51 1.73 3.76
C ALA A 252 9.37 3.21 4.11
N ARG A 253 10.46 3.97 3.98
CA ARG A 253 10.47 5.42 4.24
C ARG A 253 9.95 6.17 3.02
N VAL A 254 8.77 6.77 3.16
CA VAL A 254 8.00 7.37 2.07
C VAL A 254 7.76 8.84 2.35
N VAL A 255 7.24 9.56 1.35
CA VAL A 255 6.79 10.95 1.50
C VAL A 255 5.27 11.02 1.43
N ARG A 256 4.64 11.80 2.30
CA ARG A 256 3.19 12.08 2.22
C ARG A 256 3.00 13.44 1.57
N LEU A 257 2.81 13.44 0.25
CA LEU A 257 2.79 14.65 -0.59
C LEU A 257 1.58 15.55 -0.37
N THR A 258 0.52 15.02 0.25
CA THR A 258 -0.69 15.75 0.60
C THR A 258 -0.88 15.83 2.13
N ALA A 259 -1.91 16.59 2.52
CA ALA A 259 -2.48 16.51 3.86
C ALA A 259 -2.86 15.05 4.23
N HIS A 260 -3.07 14.82 5.52
CA HIS A 260 -3.42 13.49 6.03
C HIS A 260 -4.61 12.88 5.30
N SER A 261 -5.67 13.66 5.13
CA SER A 261 -6.93 13.36 4.42
C SER A 261 -7.53 14.66 3.85
N SER A 262 -8.69 14.55 3.19
CA SER A 262 -9.51 15.68 2.72
C SER A 262 -9.92 16.66 3.82
N ASP A 263 -9.93 16.19 5.07
CA ASP A 263 -10.42 16.95 6.23
C ASP A 263 -9.28 17.50 7.09
N ASP A 264 -8.04 17.42 6.57
CA ASP A 264 -6.82 17.86 7.25
C ASP A 264 -6.16 19.06 6.53
N ASN A 265 -5.35 19.82 7.29
CA ASN A 265 -4.55 20.90 6.77
C ASN A 265 -3.12 20.81 7.31
N ASP A 266 -2.23 20.17 6.53
CA ASP A 266 -0.83 19.97 6.89
C ASP A 266 -0.02 21.25 7.05
N ARG A 267 -0.45 22.36 6.45
CA ARG A 267 0.20 23.67 6.60
C ARG A 267 0.14 24.21 8.03
N THR A 268 -0.70 23.63 8.89
CA THR A 268 -0.81 24.01 10.30
C THR A 268 0.26 23.39 11.19
N TYR A 269 0.88 22.28 10.76
CA TYR A 269 1.87 21.56 11.57
C TYR A 269 3.15 21.15 10.80
N ARG A 270 3.19 21.30 9.47
CA ARG A 270 4.40 21.12 8.65
C ARG A 270 4.93 22.44 8.13
N SER A 271 6.25 22.54 8.04
CA SER A 271 6.88 23.75 7.52
C SER A 271 6.80 23.83 5.98
N GLN A 272 6.77 25.04 5.43
CA GLN A 272 6.81 25.22 3.96
C GLN A 272 8.10 24.65 3.33
N ARG A 273 9.20 24.63 4.08
CA ARG A 273 10.47 24.03 3.66
C ARG A 273 10.32 22.51 3.46
N GLU A 274 9.71 21.85 4.45
CA GLU A 274 9.44 20.41 4.44
C GLU A 274 8.47 20.02 3.31
N LEU A 275 7.38 20.77 3.13
CA LEU A 275 6.44 20.56 2.03
C LEU A 275 7.12 20.63 0.65
N LYS A 276 8.04 21.58 0.47
CA LYS A 276 8.82 21.71 -0.77
C LYS A 276 9.82 20.58 -0.96
N SER A 277 10.52 20.17 0.11
CA SER A 277 11.50 19.08 0.00
C SER A 277 10.85 17.75 -0.34
N MET A 278 9.66 17.44 0.21
CA MET A 278 8.96 16.20 -0.11
C MET A 278 8.66 16.05 -1.60
N ARG A 279 8.34 17.15 -2.30
CA ARG A 279 8.08 17.11 -3.75
C ARG A 279 9.30 16.77 -4.60
N LEU A 280 10.51 17.00 -4.07
CA LEU A 280 11.75 16.61 -4.76
C LEU A 280 11.99 15.09 -4.69
N SER A 281 11.31 14.42 -3.78
CA SER A 281 11.38 12.97 -3.58
C SER A 281 10.14 12.24 -4.13
N ASP A 282 9.44 12.81 -5.11
CA ASP A 282 8.28 12.16 -5.72
C ASP A 282 8.69 10.84 -6.39
N PRO A 283 8.20 9.68 -5.90
CA PRO A 283 8.59 8.38 -6.43
C PRO A 283 8.20 8.19 -7.90
N LEU A 284 7.10 8.81 -8.35
CA LEU A 284 6.64 8.67 -9.74
C LEU A 284 7.59 9.36 -10.70
N ALA A 285 8.01 10.59 -10.39
CA ALA A 285 8.96 11.33 -11.20
C ALA A 285 10.34 10.66 -11.20
N ARG A 286 10.79 10.17 -10.02
CA ARG A 286 12.05 9.44 -9.89
C ARG A 286 12.08 8.19 -10.76
N PHE A 287 11.01 7.37 -10.73
CA PHE A 287 10.98 6.15 -11.51
C PHE A 287 10.81 6.40 -13.01
N ALA A 288 10.05 7.43 -13.41
CA ALA A 288 9.99 7.86 -14.81
C ALA A 288 11.38 8.22 -15.35
N ALA A 289 12.13 9.05 -14.63
CA ALA A 289 13.49 9.43 -15.01
C ALA A 289 14.42 8.21 -15.15
N TYR A 290 14.35 7.27 -14.22
CA TYR A 290 15.09 6.01 -14.32
C TYR A 290 14.74 5.22 -15.60
N LEU A 291 13.46 5.11 -15.96
CA LEU A 291 13.06 4.38 -17.18
C LEU A 291 13.53 5.05 -18.47
N HIS A 292 13.57 6.39 -18.51
CA HIS A 292 14.16 7.13 -19.64
C HIS A 292 15.66 6.93 -19.71
N ASP A 293 16.37 7.05 -18.58
CA ASP A 293 17.83 6.88 -18.51
C ASP A 293 18.28 5.46 -18.89
N GLN A 294 17.37 4.47 -18.81
CA GLN A 294 17.61 3.09 -19.21
C GLN A 294 17.04 2.74 -20.60
N ASP A 295 16.57 3.74 -21.37
CA ASP A 295 15.93 3.56 -22.69
C ASP A 295 14.77 2.54 -22.67
N MET A 296 14.09 2.40 -21.53
CA MET A 296 12.99 1.44 -21.34
C MET A 296 11.63 2.01 -21.72
N VAL A 297 11.50 3.34 -21.68
CA VAL A 297 10.31 4.10 -22.07
C VAL A 297 10.79 5.35 -22.80
N SER A 298 10.23 5.61 -23.97
CA SER A 298 10.41 6.88 -24.69
C SER A 298 9.40 7.94 -24.21
N GLU A 299 9.69 9.22 -24.47
CA GLU A 299 8.75 10.32 -24.18
C GLU A 299 7.37 10.11 -24.83
N ALA A 300 7.34 9.54 -26.04
CA ALA A 300 6.10 9.24 -26.74
C ALA A 300 5.29 8.13 -26.03
N GLU A 301 5.96 7.04 -25.63
CA GLU A 301 5.32 5.95 -24.88
C GLU A 301 4.82 6.40 -23.51
N GLU A 302 5.58 7.24 -22.78
CA GLU A 302 5.10 7.79 -21.51
C GLU A 302 3.86 8.67 -21.72
N ARG A 303 3.88 9.55 -22.72
CA ARG A 303 2.74 10.42 -23.04
C ARG A 303 1.49 9.59 -23.35
N ASP A 304 1.63 8.55 -24.17
CA ASP A 304 0.51 7.70 -24.57
C ASP A 304 -0.01 6.90 -23.36
N LEU A 305 0.89 6.38 -22.50
CA LEU A 305 0.51 5.72 -21.25
C LEU A 305 -0.26 6.65 -20.29
N ARG A 306 0.15 7.91 -20.18
CA ARG A 306 -0.56 8.93 -19.39
C ARG A 306 -1.95 9.21 -19.94
N ALA A 307 -2.10 9.29 -21.26
CA ALA A 307 -3.39 9.47 -21.89
C ALA A 307 -4.31 8.27 -21.65
N ASP A 308 -3.79 7.04 -21.78
CA ASP A 308 -4.55 5.82 -21.54
C ASP A 308 -5.02 5.71 -20.09
N VAL A 309 -4.14 6.00 -19.12
CA VAL A 309 -4.51 6.02 -17.70
C VAL A 309 -5.55 7.09 -17.41
N ALA A 310 -5.43 8.29 -17.99
CA ALA A 310 -6.43 9.35 -17.80
C ALA A 310 -7.80 8.92 -18.34
N ALA A 311 -7.85 8.32 -19.53
CA ALA A 311 -9.08 7.80 -20.12
C ALA A 311 -9.69 6.65 -19.29
N GLU A 312 -8.87 5.76 -18.74
CA GLU A 312 -9.32 4.69 -17.83
C GLU A 312 -9.96 5.28 -16.56
N VAL A 313 -9.33 6.29 -15.95
CA VAL A 313 -9.87 6.96 -14.75
C VAL A 313 -11.14 7.75 -15.07
N ASP A 314 -11.24 8.36 -16.24
CA ASP A 314 -12.47 9.00 -16.73
C ASP A 314 -13.61 8.00 -16.85
N ALA A 315 -13.39 6.88 -17.55
CA ALA A 315 -14.38 5.83 -17.71
C ALA A 315 -14.81 5.23 -16.36
N ALA A 316 -13.85 4.99 -15.46
CA ALA A 316 -14.13 4.51 -14.10
C ALA A 316 -14.98 5.49 -13.28
N THR A 317 -14.68 6.80 -13.40
CA THR A 317 -15.45 7.85 -12.75
C THR A 317 -16.89 7.85 -13.27
N GLU A 318 -17.08 7.88 -14.58
CA GLU A 318 -18.41 7.90 -15.20
C GLU A 318 -19.23 6.66 -14.84
N ALA A 319 -18.63 5.47 -14.98
CA ALA A 319 -19.29 4.21 -14.64
C ALA A 319 -19.73 4.18 -13.16
N ALA A 320 -18.88 4.64 -12.24
CA ALA A 320 -19.22 4.66 -10.82
C ALA A 320 -20.21 5.78 -10.44
N GLU A 321 -20.24 6.90 -11.17
CA GLU A 321 -21.25 7.94 -10.98
C GLU A 321 -22.65 7.48 -11.41
N GLN A 322 -22.73 6.68 -12.46
CA GLN A 322 -23.97 6.12 -13.01
C GLN A 322 -24.47 4.87 -12.25
N ALA A 323 -23.60 4.24 -11.45
CA ALA A 323 -23.96 3.05 -10.68
C ALA A 323 -25.03 3.33 -9.61
N PRO A 324 -25.91 2.36 -9.32
CA PRO A 324 -27.00 2.55 -8.37
C PRO A 324 -26.48 2.75 -6.94
N MET A 325 -27.21 3.58 -6.19
CA MET A 325 -27.06 3.64 -4.73
C MET A 325 -27.53 2.34 -4.07
N PRO A 326 -27.00 1.95 -2.91
CA PRO A 326 -27.53 0.84 -2.12
C PRO A 326 -28.99 1.07 -1.75
N ASP A 327 -29.79 0.01 -1.81
CA ASP A 327 -31.16 0.03 -1.32
C ASP A 327 -31.16 0.10 0.23
N PRO A 328 -31.84 1.08 0.85
CA PRO A 328 -31.97 1.17 2.31
C PRO A 328 -32.46 -0.12 2.98
N GLU A 329 -33.25 -0.95 2.31
CA GLU A 329 -33.72 -2.23 2.86
C GLU A 329 -32.56 -3.20 3.14
N THR A 330 -31.42 -3.02 2.47
CA THR A 330 -30.22 -3.85 2.66
C THR A 330 -29.38 -3.48 3.89
N LEU A 331 -29.81 -2.49 4.68
CA LEU A 331 -29.10 -1.99 5.86
C LEU A 331 -28.81 -3.11 6.87
N HIS A 332 -29.76 -4.02 7.08
CA HIS A 332 -29.65 -5.11 8.06
C HIS A 332 -28.99 -6.38 7.49
N ASN A 333 -28.67 -6.40 6.20
CA ASN A 333 -28.00 -7.54 5.59
C ASN A 333 -26.59 -7.70 6.17
N HIS A 334 -26.15 -8.95 6.32
CA HIS A 334 -24.81 -9.34 6.79
C HIS A 334 -24.49 -9.02 8.26
N VAL A 335 -25.46 -8.58 9.07
CA VAL A 335 -25.28 -8.45 10.53
C VAL A 335 -25.12 -9.83 11.17
N TYR A 336 -25.88 -10.82 10.71
CA TYR A 336 -25.75 -12.23 11.07
C TYR A 336 -25.84 -13.10 9.80
N ALA A 337 -25.40 -14.35 9.90
CA ALA A 337 -25.78 -15.37 8.91
C ALA A 337 -27.28 -15.67 9.01
N LEU A 338 -27.88 -16.09 7.90
CA LEU A 338 -29.28 -16.55 7.86
C LEU A 338 -29.50 -17.78 8.73
#